data_AF-A0A7C1QML6-F1
#
_entry.id   AF-A0A7C1QML6-F1
#
_cell.length_a   1.000
_cell.length_b   1.000
_cell.length_c   1.000
_cell.angle_alpha   90.00
_cell.angle_beta   90.00
_cell.angle_gamma   90.00
#
_symmetry.space_group_name_H-M   'P 1'
#
loop_
_entity.id
_entity.type
_entity.pdbx_description
1 polymer ?
#
loop_
_entity_poly.entity_id
_entity_poly.type
_entity_poly.pdbx_seq_one_letter_code
_entity_poly.pdbx_strand_id
1 'polypeptide(L)'
;MKIGLFVCDCGRNISGTINTKQIIEYFSEFSDIQVLGDQYLCSESGLNKIIEEVKDKNIERVIIAACSFKLHGLLFRKTIEKAGINRF
;
A
#
# COMPACT_ATOMS: atom_id res chain seq x y z
N MET A 1 12.08 4.65 11.81
CA MET A 1 11.21 5.09 10.71
C MET A 1 10.36 3.89 10.30
N LYS A 2 9.05 3.93 10.50
CA LYS A 2 8.13 2.85 10.10
C LYS A 2 7.61 3.07 8.69
N ILE A 3 7.81 2.10 7.81
CA ILE A 3 7.40 2.16 6.41
C ILE A 3 6.20 1.24 6.20
N GLY A 4 5.16 1.73 5.53
CA GLY A 4 4.03 0.92 5.05
C GLY A 4 4.23 0.55 3.60
N LEU A 5 4.38 -0.73 3.29
CA LEU A 5 4.41 -1.25 1.93
C LEU A 5 3.05 -1.88 1.59
N PHE A 6 2.30 -1.23 0.71
CA PHE A 6 1.00 -1.73 0.26
C PHE A 6 1.13 -2.30 -1.17
N VAL A 7 0.89 -3.59 -1.33
CA VAL A 7 1.04 -4.33 -2.59
C VAL A 7 -0.34 -4.62 -3.19
N CYS A 8 -0.56 -4.22 -4.44
CA CYS A 8 -1.83 -4.43 -5.14
C CYS A 8 -1.75 -5.62 -6.10
N ASP A 9 -2.69 -6.55 -6.02
CA ASP A 9 -2.83 -7.63 -7.01
C ASP A 9 -3.46 -7.16 -8.33
N CYS A 10 -4.24 -6.06 -8.26
CA CYS A 10 -5.05 -5.52 -9.35
C CYS A 10 -5.89 -6.62 -10.03
N GLY A 11 -6.58 -7.42 -9.20
CA GLY A 11 -7.26 -8.64 -9.65
C GLY A 11 -6.26 -9.66 -10.17
N ARG A 12 -6.14 -9.76 -11.51
CA ARG A 12 -5.13 -10.60 -12.20
C ARG A 12 -4.14 -9.80 -13.06
N ASN A 13 -4.27 -8.48 -13.15
CA ASN A 13 -3.40 -7.67 -14.01
C ASN A 13 -1.95 -7.65 -13.51
N ILE A 14 -1.75 -7.64 -12.18
CA ILE A 14 -0.41 -7.72 -11.59
C ILE A 14 -0.16 -9.16 -11.12
N SER A 15 -1.04 -9.69 -10.25
CA SER A 15 -0.85 -11.02 -9.64
C SER A 15 -0.87 -12.19 -10.63
N GLY A 16 -1.43 -11.99 -11.83
CA GLY A 16 -1.41 -13.01 -12.90
C GLY A 16 -0.04 -13.21 -13.55
N THR A 17 0.89 -12.27 -13.35
CA THR A 17 2.26 -12.33 -13.88
C THR A 17 3.31 -12.25 -12.77
N ILE A 18 3.08 -11.44 -11.76
CA ILE A 18 4.01 -11.19 -10.64
C ILE A 18 3.49 -11.92 -9.40
N ASN A 19 4.36 -12.68 -8.74
CA ASN A 19 4.01 -13.31 -7.46
C ASN A 19 4.02 -12.28 -6.32
N THR A 20 2.89 -11.61 -6.12
CA THR A 20 2.71 -10.61 -5.06
C THR A 20 2.82 -11.21 -3.66
N LYS A 21 2.49 -12.48 -3.47
CA LYS A 21 2.66 -13.18 -2.17
C LYS A 21 4.12 -13.30 -1.78
N GLN A 22 4.98 -13.68 -2.72
CA GLN A 22 6.43 -13.75 -2.48
C GLN A 22 7.02 -12.39 -2.12
N ILE A 23 6.53 -11.31 -2.75
CA ILE A 23 6.94 -9.93 -2.39
C ILE A 23 6.53 -9.62 -0.95
N ILE A 24 5.31 -9.96 -0.56
CA ILE A 24 4.81 -9.73 0.79
C ILE A 24 5.63 -10.51 1.82
N GLU A 25 5.86 -11.80 1.57
CA GLU A 25 6.66 -12.67 2.44
C GLU A 25 8.07 -12.11 2.63
N TYR A 26 8.75 -11.77 1.53
CA TYR A 26 10.11 -11.21 1.57
C TYR A 26 10.18 -9.93 2.41
N PHE A 27 9.27 -8.98 2.22
CA PHE A 27 9.30 -7.72 2.96
C PHE A 27 8.79 -7.83 4.39
N SER A 28 8.05 -8.89 4.73
CA SER A 28 7.57 -9.13 6.11
C SER A 28 8.70 -9.54 7.05
N GLU A 29 9.87 -9.94 6.53
CA GLU A 29 11.06 -10.25 7.34
C GLU A 29 11.72 -8.98 7.93
N PHE A 30 11.42 -7.80 7.40
CA PHE A 30 12.02 -6.54 7.82
C PHE A 30 11.16 -5.87 8.90
N SER A 31 11.70 -5.79 10.12
CA SER A 31 10.98 -5.30 11.31
C SER A 31 10.45 -3.85 11.21
N ASP A 32 11.05 -3.03 10.36
CA ASP A 32 10.70 -1.63 10.11
C ASP A 32 9.68 -1.44 8.98
N ILE A 33 9.34 -2.51 8.27
CA ILE A 33 8.40 -2.51 7.15
C ILE A 33 7.11 -3.25 7.55
N GLN A 34 5.99 -2.54 7.50
CA GLN A 34 4.66 -3.10 7.64
C GLN A 34 4.10 -3.36 6.25
N VAL A 35 3.85 -4.63 5.94
CA VAL A 35 3.39 -5.04 4.62
C VAL A 35 1.91 -5.41 4.64
N LEU A 36 1.16 -4.94 3.64
CA LEU A 36 -0.23 -5.33 3.40
C LEU A 36 -0.43 -5.63 1.91
N GLY A 37 -0.99 -6.81 1.61
CA GLY A 37 -1.48 -7.15 0.27
C GLY A 37 -2.99 -6.97 0.16
N ASP A 38 -3.47 -6.43 -0.96
CA ASP A 38 -4.90 -6.37 -1.27
C ASP A 38 -5.19 -6.51 -2.78
N GLN A 39 -6.38 -7.00 -3.10
CA GLN A 39 -6.84 -7.18 -4.48
C GLN A 39 -6.95 -5.86 -5.24
N TYR A 40 -7.47 -4.80 -4.60
CA TYR A 40 -7.75 -3.51 -5.22
C TYR A 40 -7.52 -2.36 -4.24
N LEU A 41 -6.26 -1.96 -4.06
CA LEU A 41 -5.92 -0.84 -3.16
C LEU A 41 -6.58 0.50 -3.52
N CYS A 42 -6.94 0.72 -4.80
CA CYS A 42 -7.62 1.94 -5.23
C CYS A 42 -9.15 1.93 -5.00
N SER A 43 -9.72 0.79 -4.61
CA SER A 43 -11.14 0.69 -4.23
C SER A 43 -11.40 1.39 -2.89
N GLU A 44 -12.64 1.78 -2.63
CA GLU A 44 -13.00 2.46 -1.37
C GLU A 44 -12.58 1.64 -0.13
N SER A 45 -12.81 0.32 -0.14
CA SER A 45 -12.39 -0.57 0.93
C SER A 45 -10.85 -0.66 1.05
N GLY A 46 -10.14 -0.69 -0.08
CA GLY A 46 -8.67 -0.65 -0.11
C GLY A 46 -8.10 0.64 0.46
N LEU A 47 -8.68 1.79 0.12
CA LEU A 47 -8.25 3.09 0.65
C LEU A 47 -8.50 3.20 2.16
N ASN A 48 -9.63 2.70 2.65
CA ASN A 48 -9.94 2.68 4.09
C ASN A 48 -8.96 1.79 4.85
N LYS A 49 -8.65 0.59 4.32
CA LYS A 49 -7.62 -0.28 4.89
C LYS A 49 -6.25 0.40 5.00
N ILE A 50 -5.83 1.14 3.97
CA ILE A 50 -4.58 1.90 4.01
C ILE A 50 -4.60 2.93 5.16
N ILE A 51 -5.71 3.67 5.32
CA ILE A 51 -5.84 4.67 6.38
C ILE A 51 -5.78 4.03 7.78
N GLU A 52 -6.50 2.93 7.98
CA GLU A 52 -6.52 2.17 9.23
C GLU A 52 -5.13 1.66 9.58
N GLU A 53 -4.48 0.95 8.65
CA GLU A 53 -3.12 0.41 8.83
C GLU A 53 -2.09 1.49 9.15
N VAL A 54 -2.18 2.64 8.47
CA VAL A 54 -1.29 3.78 8.74
C VAL A 54 -1.43 4.26 10.18
N LYS A 55 -2.67 4.40 10.66
CA LYS A 55 -2.94 4.91 12.02
C LYS A 55 -2.59 3.87 13.08
N ASP A 56 -3.07 2.64 12.92
CA ASP A 56 -2.94 1.59 13.93
C ASP A 56 -1.47 1.20 14.14
N LYS A 57 -0.70 1.14 13.06
CA LYS A 57 0.71 0.73 13.12
C LYS A 57 1.68 1.89 13.28
N ASN A 58 1.18 3.13 13.34
CA ASN A 58 1.95 4.36 13.43
C ASN A 58 2.97 4.47 12.29
N ILE A 59 2.51 4.26 11.05
CA ILE A 59 3.36 4.32 9.84
C ILE A 59 3.78 5.78 9.60
N GLU A 60 5.03 6.00 9.21
CA GLU A 60 5.61 7.33 8.98
C GLU A 60 5.87 7.63 7.50
N ARG A 61 6.04 6.59 6.68
CA ARG A 61 6.28 6.67 5.23
C ARG A 61 5.52 5.56 4.52
N VAL A 62 5.06 5.83 3.31
CA VAL A 62 4.21 4.90 2.57
C VAL A 62 4.78 4.64 1.17
N ILE A 63 4.82 3.36 0.81
CA ILE A 63 5.14 2.85 -0.51
C ILE A 63 3.90 2.09 -1.01
N ILE A 64 3.46 2.39 -2.23
CA ILE A 64 2.36 1.67 -2.87
C ILE A 64 2.89 1.03 -4.15
N ALA A 65 2.98 -0.30 -4.15
CA ALA A 65 3.35 -1.12 -5.29
C ALA A 65 2.07 -1.50 -6.06
N ALA A 66 1.69 -0.66 -7.02
CA ALA A 66 0.45 -0.82 -7.80
C ALA A 66 0.63 -0.33 -9.26
N CYS A 67 -0.42 0.23 -9.84
CA CYS A 67 -0.41 0.78 -11.19
C CYS A 67 0.43 2.07 -11.31
N SER A 68 0.53 2.60 -12.53
CA SER A 68 1.21 3.87 -12.81
C SER A 68 0.70 5.02 -11.93
N PHE A 69 1.64 5.83 -11.43
CA PHE A 69 1.36 7.04 -10.66
C PHE A 69 0.46 8.02 -11.42
N LYS A 70 0.53 8.06 -12.76
CA LYS A 70 -0.31 8.93 -13.58
C LYS A 70 -1.82 8.64 -13.42
N LEU A 71 -2.18 7.41 -13.08
CA LEU A 71 -3.57 6.99 -12.95
C LEU A 71 -4.11 7.27 -11.54
N HIS A 72 -3.49 6.69 -10.50
CA HIS A 72 -4.00 6.74 -9.13
C HIS A 72 -3.07 7.43 -8.12
N GLY A 73 -1.94 7.99 -8.55
CA GLY A 73 -0.98 8.63 -7.64
C GLY A 73 -1.57 9.77 -6.81
N LEU A 74 -2.43 10.61 -7.42
CA LEU A 74 -3.12 11.68 -6.70
C LEU A 74 -4.18 11.16 -5.73
N LEU A 75 -4.87 10.06 -6.08
CA LEU A 75 -5.83 9.41 -5.20
C LEU A 75 -5.13 8.91 -3.93
N PHE A 76 -4.05 8.15 -4.11
CA PHE A 76 -3.27 7.65 -2.98
C PHE A 76 -2.66 8.75 -2.13
N ARG A 77 -2.10 9.81 -2.75
CA ARG A 77 -1.60 10.98 -2.00
C ARG A 77 -2.65 11.60 -1.09
N LYS A 78 -3.89 11.79 -1.59
CA LYS A 78 -5.00 12.29 -0.79
C LYS A 78 -5.38 11.32 0.34
N THR A 79 -5.35 10.02 0.08
CA THR A 79 -5.62 8.99 1.10
C THR A 79 -4.57 9.00 2.21
N ILE A 80 -3.28 9.12 1.86
CA ILE A 80 -2.18 9.20 2.84
C ILE A 80 -2.25 10.51 3.65
N GLU A 81 -2.61 11.62 3.01
CA GLU A 81 -2.87 12.90 3.68
C GLU A 81 -4.03 12.80 4.68
N LYS A 82 -5.13 12.13 4.31
CA LYS A 82 -6.26 11.83 5.22
C LYS A 82 -5.86 10.92 6.39
N ALA A 83 -4.84 10.09 6.21
CA ALA A 83 -4.30 9.25 7.26
C ALA A 83 -3.36 10.02 8.22
N GLY A 84 -3.03 11.29 7.90
CA GLY A 84 -2.21 12.17 8.74
C GLY A 84 -0.72 12.19 8.35
N ILE A 85 -0.33 11.55 7.25
CA ILE A 85 1.05 11.56 6.75
C ILE A 85 1.19 12.62 5.64
N ASN A 86 2.33 13.29 5.60
CA ASN A 86 2.67 14.20 4.50
C ASN A 86 2.62 13.46 3.14
N ARG A 87 1.96 14.06 2.15
CA ARG A 87 1.73 13.44 0.83
C ARG A 87 2.95 13.34 -0.11
N PHE A 88 4.12 13.81 0.33
CA PHE A 88 5.36 13.85 -0.45
C PHE A 88 6.36 12.81 0.01
#